data_AF-A0A926JKG4-F1
#
_entry.id   AF-A0A926JKG4-F1
#
_cell.length_a   1.000
_cell.length_b   1.000
_cell.length_c   1.000
_cell.angle_alpha   90.00
_cell.angle_beta   90.00
_cell.angle_gamma   90.00
#
_symmetry.space_group_name_H-M   'P 1'
#
loop_
_entity.id
_entity.type
_entity.pdbx_description
1 polymer ?
#
loop_
_entity_poly.entity_id
_entity_poly.type
_entity_poly.pdbx_seq_one_letter_code
_entity_poly.pdbx_strand_id
1 'polypeptide(L)'
;MPSTHPSVTILNEATALVRRRAARLGTEPVPAPPVTVVLDEAATLLTDPSSPAHDLVADLLTRGRAVGVRVVSRSNRQYATLSELDAAAEHGDL
;
A
#
# COMPACT_ATOMS: atom_id res chain seq x y z
N MET A 1 -26.67 6.82 1.67
CA MET A 1 -25.77 5.66 1.83
C MET A 1 -24.37 6.13 1.53
N PRO A 2 -23.38 5.92 2.41
CA PRO A 2 -22.01 6.30 2.08
C PRO A 2 -21.54 5.41 0.94
N SER A 3 -21.23 6.01 -0.20
CA SER A 3 -20.65 5.32 -1.35
C SER A 3 -19.31 4.74 -0.92
N THR A 4 -19.24 3.42 -0.71
CA THR A 4 -17.97 2.75 -0.42
C THR A 4 -17.08 2.94 -1.63
N HIS A 5 -16.07 3.81 -1.51
CA HIS A 5 -15.12 4.06 -2.60
C HIS A 5 -14.49 2.71 -3.02
N PRO A 6 -14.42 2.40 -4.33
CA PRO A 6 -13.91 1.11 -4.81
C PRO A 6 -12.48 0.83 -4.31
N SER A 7 -11.68 1.88 -4.10
CA SER A 7 -10.34 1.79 -3.51
C SER A 7 -10.35 1.23 -2.08
N VAL A 8 -11.34 1.60 -1.26
CA VAL A 8 -11.48 1.12 0.12
C VAL A 8 -11.86 -0.37 0.13
N THR A 9 -12.68 -0.83 -0.82
CA THR A 9 -13.02 -2.25 -0.97
C THR A 9 -11.77 -3.09 -1.28
N ILE A 10 -10.96 -2.68 -2.26
CA ILE A 10 -9.74 -3.40 -2.64
C ILE A 10 -8.73 -3.41 -1.48
N LEU A 11 -8.56 -2.29 -0.77
CA LEU A 11 -7.68 -2.21 0.39
C LEU A 11 -8.12 -3.13 1.53
N ASN A 12 -9.43 -3.25 1.77
CA ASN A 12 -9.98 -4.19 2.74
C ASN A 12 -9.69 -5.65 2.35
N GLU A 13 -9.87 -6.01 1.08
CA GLU A 13 -9.57 -7.36 0.59
C GLU A 13 -8.10 -7.72 0.70
N ALA A 14 -7.20 -6.78 0.34
CA ALA A 14 -5.77 -6.94 0.49
C ALA A 14 -5.38 -7.12 1.97
N THR A 15 -5.98 -6.33 2.86
CA THR A 15 -5.75 -6.43 4.31
C THR A 15 -6.24 -7.77 4.87
N ALA A 16 -7.42 -8.23 4.43
CA ALA A 16 -7.93 -9.55 4.78
C ALA A 16 -7.01 -10.67 4.28
N LEU A 17 -6.41 -10.53 3.09
CA LEU A 17 -5.41 -11.48 2.57
C LEU A 17 -4.17 -11.52 3.46
N VAL A 18 -3.64 -10.37 3.89
CA VAL A 18 -2.50 -10.29 4.81
C VAL A 18 -2.81 -11.04 6.11
N ARG A 19 -3.98 -10.79 6.71
CA ARG A 19 -4.40 -11.49 7.94
C ARG A 19 -4.51 -13.00 7.76
N ARG A 20 -5.12 -13.46 6.65
CA ARG A 20 -5.23 -14.89 6.34
C ARG A 20 -3.87 -15.57 6.17
N ARG A 21 -2.92 -14.90 5.48
CA ARG A 21 -1.58 -15.45 5.29
C ARG A 21 -0.75 -15.41 6.58
N ALA A 22 -0.88 -14.34 7.37
CA ALA A 22 -0.21 -14.23 8.67
C ALA A 22 -0.66 -15.33 9.64
N ALA A 23 -1.96 -15.67 9.66
CA ALA A 23 -2.50 -16.75 10.49
C ALA A 23 -1.95 -18.15 10.12
N ARG A 24 -1.40 -18.31 8.91
CA ARG A 24 -0.78 -19.56 8.42
C ARG A 24 0.75 -19.54 8.46
N LEU A 25 1.34 -18.41 8.85
CA LEU A 25 2.78 -18.23 8.91
C LEU A 25 3.35 -19.16 10.00
N GLY A 26 4.18 -20.12 9.59
CA GLY A 26 4.81 -21.09 10.50
C GLY A 26 4.02 -22.39 10.72
N THR A 27 2.79 -22.51 10.21
CA THR A 27 2.00 -23.75 10.28
C THR A 27 1.92 -24.50 8.96
N GLU A 28 2.00 -23.81 7.82
CA GLU A 28 2.13 -24.42 6.49
C GLU A 28 3.15 -23.66 5.64
N PRO A 29 3.92 -24.35 4.77
CA PRO A 29 4.62 -23.67 3.69
C PRO A 29 3.56 -23.19 2.72
N VAL A 30 3.24 -21.89 2.74
CA VAL A 30 2.31 -21.29 1.78
C VAL A 30 3.13 -20.68 0.64
N PRO A 31 3.37 -21.39 -0.49
CA PRO A 31 3.85 -20.77 -1.71
C PRO A 31 2.66 -20.08 -2.38
N ALA A 32 2.05 -19.11 -1.71
CA ALA A 32 1.08 -18.25 -2.38
C ALA A 32 1.86 -17.30 -3.28
N PRO A 33 1.43 -17.11 -4.54
CA PRO A 33 2.09 -16.16 -5.43
C PRO A 33 2.11 -14.78 -4.77
N PRO A 34 3.21 -14.03 -4.92
CA PRO A 34 3.29 -12.68 -4.40
C PRO A 34 2.19 -11.82 -5.01
N VAL A 35 1.51 -11.03 -4.18
CA VAL A 35 0.47 -10.08 -4.63
C VAL A 35 1.07 -8.69 -4.55
N THR A 36 0.90 -7.90 -5.62
CA THR A 36 1.32 -6.50 -5.67
C THR A 36 0.07 -5.63 -5.75
N VAL A 37 -0.08 -4.73 -4.79
CA VAL A 37 -1.10 -3.68 -4.79
C VAL A 37 -0.42 -2.40 -5.25
N VAL A 38 -0.87 -1.87 -6.39
CA VAL A 38 -0.38 -0.59 -6.93
C VAL A 38 -1.33 0.51 -6.51
N LEU A 39 -0.78 1.56 -5.88
CA LEU A 39 -1.52 2.74 -5.45
C LEU A 39 -1.02 3.95 -6.24
N ASP A 40 -1.85 4.48 -7.14
CA ASP A 40 -1.49 5.63 -7.98
C ASP A 40 -1.42 6.98 -7.23
N GLU A 41 -1.94 7.03 -6.00
CA GLU A 41 -1.93 8.22 -5.15
C GLU A 41 -1.70 7.86 -3.67
N ALA A 42 -0.74 6.98 -3.39
CA ALA A 42 -0.49 6.52 -2.01
C ALA A 42 -0.15 7.67 -1.05
N ALA A 43 0.59 8.68 -1.54
CA ALA A 43 0.92 9.88 -0.75
C ALA A 43 -0.35 10.62 -0.31
N THR A 44 -1.30 10.84 -1.22
CA THR A 44 -2.59 11.48 -0.92
C THR A 44 -3.38 10.69 0.14
N LEU A 45 -3.41 9.36 0.01
CA LEU A 45 -4.10 8.48 0.97
C LEU A 45 -3.44 8.47 2.35
N LEU A 46 -2.13 8.67 2.42
CA LEU A 46 -1.38 8.73 3.69
C LEU A 46 -1.41 10.13 4.32
N THR A 47 -1.61 11.20 3.56
CA THR A 47 -1.71 12.57 4.09
C THR A 47 -3.05 12.89 4.77
N ASP A 48 -4.10 12.10 4.52
CA ASP A 48 -5.39 12.25 5.18
C ASP A 48 -5.62 11.15 6.23
N PRO A 49 -5.28 11.37 7.51
CA PRO A 49 -5.47 10.39 8.57
C PRO A 49 -6.94 10.13 8.91
N SER A 50 -7.87 10.97 8.43
CA SER A 50 -9.32 10.75 8.61
C SER A 50 -9.90 9.77 7.60
N SER A 51 -9.15 9.47 6.52
CA SER A 51 -9.56 8.53 5.50
C SER A 51 -9.49 7.09 6.02
N PRO A 52 -10.56 6.28 5.85
CA PRO A 52 -10.51 4.86 6.19
C PRO A 52 -9.48 4.07 5.35
N ALA A 53 -9.00 4.64 4.24
CA ALA A 53 -7.92 4.05 3.46
C ALA A 53 -6.55 4.19 4.16
N HIS A 54 -6.36 5.21 5.00
CA HIS A 54 -5.09 5.49 5.69
C HIS A 54 -4.62 4.28 6.51
N ASP A 55 -5.46 3.83 7.44
CA ASP A 55 -5.16 2.71 8.33
C ASP A 55 -4.94 1.40 7.55
N LEU A 56 -5.70 1.20 6.47
CA LEU A 56 -5.57 0.02 5.63
C LEU A 56 -4.23 0.01 4.88
N VAL A 57 -3.83 1.14 4.29
CA VAL A 57 -2.54 1.27 3.61
C VAL A 57 -1.38 1.12 4.60
N ALA A 58 -1.49 1.72 5.80
CA ALA A 58 -0.49 1.58 6.85
C ALA A 58 -0.31 0.12 7.32
N ASP A 59 -1.39 -0.63 7.50
CA ASP A 59 -1.35 -2.06 7.87
C ASP A 59 -0.69 -2.89 6.76
N LEU A 60 -1.04 -2.63 5.49
CA LEU A 60 -0.46 -3.31 4.34
C LEU A 60 1.05 -3.05 4.21
N LEU A 61 1.50 -1.81 4.38
CA LEU A 61 2.92 -1.45 4.34
C LEU A 61 3.70 -2.12 5.47
N THR A 62 3.12 -2.18 6.67
CA THR A 62 3.78 -2.71 7.86
C THR A 62 3.87 -4.23 7.84
N ARG A 63 2.78 -4.92 7.47
CA ARG A 63 2.64 -6.38 7.67
C ARG A 63 2.67 -7.18 6.37
N GLY A 64 2.34 -6.56 5.24
CA GLY A 64 2.18 -7.26 3.96
C GLY A 64 3.45 -7.96 3.49
N ARG A 65 4.61 -7.31 3.64
CA ARG A 65 5.89 -7.81 3.12
C ARG A 65 6.25 -9.19 3.67
N ALA A 66 6.01 -9.43 4.96
CA ALA A 66 6.31 -10.70 5.62
C ALA A 66 5.50 -11.88 5.07
N VAL A 67 4.37 -11.59 4.42
CA VAL A 67 3.43 -12.59 3.90
C VAL A 67 3.25 -12.50 2.37
N GLY A 68 4.22 -11.90 1.68
CA GLY A 68 4.25 -11.83 0.22
C GLY A 68 3.18 -10.92 -0.40
N VAL A 69 2.76 -9.88 0.32
CA VAL A 69 1.92 -8.79 -0.20
C VAL A 69 2.77 -7.52 -0.25
N ARG A 70 2.98 -6.96 -1.43
CA ARG A 70 3.75 -5.73 -1.64
C ARG A 70 2.84 -4.59 -2.01
N VAL A 71 3.07 -3.43 -1.43
CA VAL A 71 2.44 -2.18 -1.86
C VAL A 71 3.48 -1.39 -2.64
N VAL A 72 3.11 -0.94 -3.83
CA VAL A 72 3.92 -0.05 -4.66
C VAL A 72 3.14 1.23 -4.83
N SER A 73 3.73 2.34 -4.38
CA SER A 73 3.22 3.66 -4.71
C SER A 73 3.70 4.03 -6.10
N ARG A 74 2.78 4.41 -6.98
CA ARG A 74 3.13 5.11 -8.21
C ARG A 74 2.87 6.58 -7.94
N SER A 75 3.91 7.39 -7.94
CA SER A 75 3.74 8.84 -7.93
C SER A 75 3.49 9.31 -9.36
N ASN A 76 2.39 10.03 -9.59
CA ASN A 76 2.17 10.76 -10.85
C ASN A 76 3.00 12.06 -10.92
N ARG A 77 3.85 12.36 -9.93
CA ARG A 77 4.77 13.51 -9.99
C ARG A 77 5.77 13.27 -11.11
N GLN A 78 5.66 14.10 -12.14
CA GLN A 78 6.66 14.21 -13.19
C GLN A 78 7.69 15.24 -12.74
N TYR A 79 8.93 14.81 -12.60
CA TYR A 79 10.06 15.70 -12.38
C TYR A 79 10.65 16.06 -13.74
N ALA A 80 10.80 17.35 -14.02
CA ALA A 80 11.29 17.82 -15.32
C ALA A 80 12.78 17.51 -15.50
N THR A 81 13.52 17.38 -14.39
CA THR A 81 14.95 17.05 -14.40
C THR A 81 15.31 16.02 -13.31
N LEU A 82 16.44 15.33 -13.48
CA LEU A 82 16.98 14.42 -12.46
C LEU A 82 17.31 15.15 -11.15
N SER A 83 17.73 16.42 -11.22
CA SER A 83 18.02 17.22 -10.03
C SER A 83 16.76 17.52 -9.19
N GLU A 84 15.61 17.65 -9.84
CA GLU A 84 14.32 17.80 -9.15
C GLU A 84 13.88 16.49 -8.49
N LEU A 85 14.16 15.34 -9.12
CA LEU A 85 13.91 14.03 -8.54
C LEU A 85 14.78 13.78 -7.29
N ASP A 86 16.07 14.10 -7.37
CA ASP A 86 16.99 13.94 -6.24
C ASP A 86 16.62 14.87 -5.07
N ALA A 87 16.25 16.11 -5.35
CA ALA A 87 15.74 17.02 -4.33
C ALA A 87 14.47 16.47 -3.67
N ALA A 88 13.52 15.94 -4.44
CA ALA A 88 12.33 15.32 -3.87
C ALA A 88 12.65 14.09 -3.00
N ALA A 89 13.67 13.31 -3.37
CA ALA A 89 14.15 12.18 -2.58
C ALA A 89 14.70 12.61 -1.21
N GLU A 90 15.49 13.69 -1.19
CA GLU A 90 16.09 14.23 0.03
C GLU A 90 15.07 14.83 0.99
N HIS A 91 13.98 15.40 0.48
CA HIS A 91 12.90 16.00 1.28
C HIS A 91 11.82 14.99 1.70
N GLY A 92 11.90 13.73 1.25
CA GLY A 92 10.89 12.71 1.52
C GLY A 92 9.58 12.90 0.73
N ASP A 93 9.67 13.61 -0.39
CA ASP A 93 8.57 13.98 -1.29
C ASP A 93 8.33 12.97 -2.44
N LEU A 94 9.01 11.82 -2.39
CA LEU A 94 8.83 10.71 -3.33
C LEU A 94 7.61 9.84 -3.02
#